data_AF-A0A9D4ST29-F1
#
_entry.id   AF-A0A9D4ST29-F1
#
_cell.length_a   1.000
_cell.length_b   1.000
_cell.length_c   1.000
_cell.angle_alpha   90.00
_cell.angle_beta   90.00
_cell.angle_gamma   90.00
#
_symmetry.space_group_name_H-M   'P 1'
#
loop_
_entity.id
_entity.type
_entity.pdbx_description
1 polymer ?
#
loop_
_entity_poly.entity_id
_entity_poly.type
_entity_poly.pdbx_seq_one_letter_code
_entity_poly.pdbx_strand_id
1 'polypeptide(L)'
;MSWSLVFLHKAGLVLRGAGYPDVPLLDGRYFPNGVVLLLSASIGRGDDLGEQAINVGAYTATVMAGLATHSLIVLPLIYYSFVRKNPLVFALHAFVTAFGTSDSGATLPVKFMCLDQNNKLDRRVTKFVALIVSAFKLPGTALYAAIGTIFISDLSGIELDFAHYLGHIVRSIPYHPHF
;
A
#
# COMPACT_ATOMS: atom_id res chain seq x y z
N MET A 1 5.76 10.00 9.17
CA MET A 1 4.35 10.46 9.36
C MET A 1 3.45 9.77 8.35
N SER A 2 2.31 9.25 8.80
CA SER A 2 1.41 8.38 8.03
C SER A 2 0.74 9.13 6.87
N TRP A 3 0.56 8.44 5.73
CA TRP A 3 -0.22 8.85 4.56
C TRP A 3 -1.59 9.47 4.86
N SER A 4 -2.14 9.11 6.01
CA SER A 4 -3.31 9.74 6.63
C SER A 4 -3.19 11.27 6.60
N LEU A 5 -2.06 11.85 7.03
CA LEU A 5 -1.90 13.31 7.17
C LEU A 5 -2.01 14.10 5.86
N VAL A 6 -1.53 13.54 4.74
CA VAL A 6 -1.52 14.24 3.43
C VAL A 6 -2.89 14.20 2.78
N PHE A 7 -3.59 13.07 2.85
CA PHE A 7 -4.98 12.95 2.40
C PHE A 7 -5.90 13.86 3.21
N LEU A 8 -5.68 13.93 4.53
CA LEU A 8 -6.45 14.75 5.46
C LEU A 8 -6.24 16.25 5.26
N HIS A 9 -5.04 16.69 4.86
CA HIS A 9 -4.79 18.09 4.51
C HIS A 9 -5.56 18.52 3.24
N LYS A 10 -5.61 17.67 2.21
CA LYS A 10 -6.36 17.96 0.97
C LYS A 10 -7.87 17.86 1.19
N ALA A 11 -8.35 16.89 1.95
CA ALA A 11 -9.75 16.77 2.33
C ALA A 11 -10.23 17.95 3.20
N GLY A 12 -9.39 18.43 4.11
CA GLY A 12 -9.67 19.61 4.94
C GLY A 12 -9.82 20.91 4.13
N LEU A 13 -9.05 21.08 3.04
CA LEU A 13 -9.19 22.23 2.13
C LEU A 13 -10.52 22.23 1.36
N VAL A 14 -10.99 21.06 0.93
CA VAL A 14 -12.28 20.91 0.22
C VAL A 14 -13.45 21.22 1.16
N LEU A 15 -13.39 20.77 2.42
CA LEU A 15 -14.44 21.00 3.40
C LEU A 15 -14.48 22.45 3.92
N ARG A 16 -13.33 23.13 3.99
CA ARG A 16 -13.26 24.58 4.24
C ARG A 16 -13.92 25.38 3.11
N GLY A 17 -13.79 24.93 1.86
CA GLY A 17 -14.50 25.51 0.71
C GLY A 17 -16.02 25.32 0.75
N ALA A 18 -16.51 24.29 1.47
CA ALA A 18 -17.92 23.99 1.65
C ALA A 18 -18.54 24.59 2.94
N GLY A 19 -17.81 25.44 3.67
CA GLY A 19 -18.34 26.17 4.83
C GLY A 19 -18.34 25.40 6.16
N TYR A 20 -17.66 24.26 6.26
CA TYR A 20 -17.52 23.52 7.52
C TYR A 20 -16.20 23.87 8.22
N PRO A 21 -16.22 24.57 9.37
CA PRO A 21 -15.00 24.95 10.08
C PRO A 21 -14.42 23.73 10.80
N ASP A 22 -13.13 23.48 10.56
CA ASP A 22 -12.20 22.69 11.37
C ASP A 22 -12.78 21.43 12.04
N VAL A 23 -13.27 20.51 11.21
CA VAL A 23 -13.44 19.12 11.65
C VAL A 23 -12.07 18.54 11.99
N PRO A 24 -11.87 17.99 13.21
CA PRO A 24 -10.62 17.34 13.62
C PRO A 24 -10.46 15.98 12.90
N LEU A 25 -10.37 16.01 11.57
CA LEU A 25 -10.20 14.83 10.72
C LEU A 25 -8.83 14.17 10.90
N LEU A 26 -7.91 14.81 11.64
CA LEU A 26 -6.57 14.31 11.95
C LEU A 26 -6.59 13.09 12.89
N ASP A 27 -7.63 12.94 13.70
CA ASP A 27 -7.82 11.73 14.51
C ASP A 27 -8.57 10.68 13.68
N GLY A 28 -7.94 9.52 13.47
CA GLY A 28 -8.54 8.37 12.79
C GLY A 28 -9.88 7.89 13.38
N ARG A 29 -10.28 8.43 14.54
CA ARG A 29 -11.59 8.26 15.18
C ARG A 29 -12.75 8.82 14.35
N TYR A 30 -12.54 9.86 13.55
CA TYR A 30 -13.59 10.49 12.74
C TYR A 30 -13.71 9.92 11.33
N PHE A 31 -12.72 9.13 10.90
CA PHE A 31 -12.71 8.48 9.59
C PHE A 31 -13.94 7.59 9.34
N PRO A 32 -14.39 6.73 10.29
CA PRO A 32 -15.59 5.90 10.08
C PRO A 32 -16.85 6.74 9.83
N ASN A 33 -17.02 7.83 10.58
CA ASN A 33 -18.18 8.71 10.45
C ASN A 33 -18.19 9.43 9.10
N GLY A 34 -17.01 9.84 8.61
CA GLY A 34 -16.86 10.44 7.28
C GLY A 34 -17.19 9.46 6.15
N VAL A 35 -16.76 8.21 6.25
CA VAL A 35 -17.08 7.17 5.25
C VAL A 35 -18.58 6.89 5.19
N VAL A 36 -19.25 6.79 6.35
CA VAL A 36 -20.71 6.58 6.40
C VAL A 36 -21.45 7.75 5.74
N LEU A 37 -21.05 8.99 6.01
CA LEU A 37 -21.67 10.17 5.42
C LEU A 37 -21.51 10.20 3.89
N LEU A 38 -20.33 9.87 3.37
CA LEU A 38 -20.08 9.81 1.93
C LEU A 38 -20.90 8.70 1.26
N LEU A 39 -21.04 7.54 1.91
CA LEU A 39 -21.86 6.45 1.40
C LEU A 39 -23.34 6.84 1.35
N SER A 40 -23.86 7.47 2.41
CA SER A 40 -25.22 8.01 2.44
C SER A 40 -25.46 9.06 1.35
N ALA A 41 -24.47 9.92 1.09
CA ALA A 41 -24.55 10.93 0.03
C ALA A 41 -24.53 10.32 -1.39
N SER A 42 -23.81 9.21 -1.60
CA SER A 42 -23.82 8.44 -2.86
C SER A 42 -25.20 7.86 -3.15
N ILE A 43 -25.81 7.23 -2.14
CA ILE A 43 -27.18 6.68 -2.22
C ILE A 43 -28.19 7.79 -2.51
N GLY A 44 -28.06 8.95 -1.85
CA GLY A 44 -28.94 10.09 -2.06
C GLY A 44 -28.87 10.73 -3.44
N ARG A 45 -27.77 10.54 -4.18
CA ARG A 45 -27.62 10.98 -5.58
C ARG A 45 -28.22 10.03 -6.60
N GLY A 46 -28.61 8.82 -6.18
CA GLY A 46 -29.14 7.79 -7.08
C GLY A 46 -28.06 7.08 -7.88
N ASP A 47 -26.82 7.05 -7.39
CA ASP A 47 -25.75 6.32 -8.06
C ASP A 47 -26.01 4.80 -8.05
N ASP A 48 -25.72 4.12 -9.15
CA ASP A 48 -25.87 2.66 -9.26
C ASP A 48 -24.83 1.93 -8.40
N LEU A 49 -25.21 1.61 -7.16
CA LEU A 49 -24.35 0.92 -6.19
C LEU A 49 -23.83 -0.42 -6.70
N GLY A 50 -24.57 -1.08 -7.59
CA GLY A 50 -24.15 -2.32 -8.22
C GLY A 50 -22.91 -2.14 -9.10
N GLU A 51 -22.89 -1.11 -9.94
CA GLU A 51 -21.76 -0.79 -10.80
C GLU A 51 -20.56 -0.32 -9.98
N GLN A 52 -20.78 0.53 -8.96
CA GLN A 52 -19.73 0.97 -8.04
C GLN A 52 -19.07 -0.22 -7.31
N ALA A 53 -19.87 -1.18 -6.83
CA ALA A 53 -19.36 -2.37 -6.15
C ALA A 53 -18.51 -3.23 -7.09
N ILE A 54 -18.91 -3.38 -8.35
CA ILE A 54 -18.15 -4.11 -9.38
C ILE A 54 -16.81 -3.41 -9.66
N ASN A 55 -16.81 -2.08 -9.81
CA ASN A 55 -15.59 -1.31 -10.07
C ASN A 55 -14.60 -1.41 -8.90
N VAL A 56 -15.07 -1.32 -7.65
CA VAL A 56 -14.23 -1.53 -6.46
C VAL A 56 -13.74 -2.98 -6.36
N GLY A 57 -14.58 -3.95 -6.74
CA GLY A 57 -14.21 -5.36 -6.81
C GLY A 57 -13.09 -5.61 -7.84
N ALA A 58 -13.23 -5.04 -9.03
CA ALA A 58 -12.22 -5.11 -10.09
C ALA A 58 -10.90 -4.47 -9.64
N TYR A 59 -10.95 -3.28 -9.05
CA TYR A 59 -9.79 -2.62 -8.45
C TYR A 59 -9.08 -3.51 -7.43
N THR A 60 -9.84 -4.09 -6.49
CA THR A 60 -9.30 -4.96 -5.45
C THR A 60 -8.64 -6.20 -6.05
N ALA A 61 -9.28 -6.80 -7.06
CA ALA A 61 -8.71 -7.94 -7.78
C ALA A 61 -7.41 -7.58 -8.52
N THR A 62 -7.34 -6.43 -9.17
CA THR A 62 -6.13 -5.95 -9.86
C THR A 62 -4.97 -5.72 -8.89
N VAL A 63 -5.24 -5.08 -7.74
CA VAL A 63 -4.24 -4.90 -6.67
C VAL A 63 -3.75 -6.25 -6.18
N MET A 64 -4.66 -7.17 -5.84
CA MET A 64 -4.31 -8.51 -5.35
C MET A 64 -3.47 -9.29 -6.36
N ALA A 65 -3.86 -9.28 -7.63
CA ALA A 65 -3.12 -9.93 -8.71
C ALA A 65 -1.73 -9.30 -8.92
N GLY A 66 -1.63 -7.98 -8.85
CA GLY A 66 -0.35 -7.26 -8.94
C GLY A 66 0.59 -7.59 -7.78
N LEU A 67 0.11 -7.60 -6.54
CA LEU A 67 0.90 -8.00 -5.37
C LEU A 67 1.30 -9.48 -5.43
N ALA A 68 0.39 -10.37 -5.85
CA ALA A 68 0.68 -11.79 -6.02
C ALA A 68 1.78 -12.01 -7.08
N THR A 69 1.68 -11.35 -8.22
CA THR A 69 2.68 -11.42 -9.30
C THR A 69 4.03 -10.87 -8.82
N HIS A 70 4.04 -9.74 -8.11
CA HIS A 70 5.28 -9.16 -7.60
C HIS A 70 5.95 -10.07 -6.54
N SER A 71 5.17 -10.64 -5.63
CA SER A 71 5.67 -11.49 -4.53
C SER A 71 6.06 -12.90 -4.96
N LEU A 72 5.37 -13.50 -5.93
CA LEU A 72 5.61 -14.88 -6.36
C LEU A 72 6.48 -15.01 -7.61
N ILE A 73 6.55 -13.99 -8.45
CA ILE A 73 7.31 -14.04 -9.71
C ILE A 73 8.50 -13.09 -9.65
N VAL A 74 8.26 -11.78 -9.48
CA VAL A 74 9.32 -10.76 -9.61
C VAL A 74 10.40 -10.93 -8.54
N LEU A 75 10.02 -10.98 -7.27
CA LEU A 75 10.95 -11.12 -6.14
C LEU A 75 11.75 -12.44 -6.17
N PRO A 76 11.12 -13.62 -6.37
CA PRO A 76 11.84 -14.89 -6.53
C PRO A 76 12.77 -14.92 -7.74
N LEU A 77 12.37 -14.31 -8.86
CA LEU A 77 13.18 -14.27 -10.08
C LEU A 77 14.44 -13.42 -9.87
N ILE A 78 14.31 -12.23 -9.28
CA ILE A 78 15.46 -11.38 -8.90
C ILE A 78 16.39 -12.16 -7.96
N TYR A 79 15.86 -12.81 -6.93
CA TYR A 79 16.66 -13.60 -6.01
C TYR A 79 17.42 -14.73 -6.72
N TYR A 80 16.75 -15.45 -7.61
CA TYR A 80 17.37 -16.54 -8.36
C TYR A 80 18.47 -16.03 -9.30
N SER A 81 18.29 -14.89 -9.97
CA SER A 81 19.31 -14.31 -10.87
C SER A 81 20.62 -13.97 -10.16
N PHE A 82 20.58 -13.45 -8.93
CA PHE A 82 21.79 -13.06 -8.19
C PHE A 82 22.35 -14.17 -7.29
N VAL A 83 21.50 -14.90 -6.58
CA VAL A 83 21.90 -15.86 -5.55
C VAL A 83 21.98 -17.29 -6.10
N ARG A 84 21.29 -17.58 -7.22
CA ARG A 84 21.18 -18.91 -7.85
C ARG A 84 20.78 -20.04 -6.89
N LYS A 85 20.05 -19.70 -5.82
CA LYS A 85 19.45 -20.65 -4.88
C LYS A 85 17.94 -20.65 -5.04
N ASN A 86 17.28 -21.77 -4.71
CA ASN A 86 15.83 -21.89 -4.81
C ASN A 86 15.13 -21.01 -3.74
N PRO A 87 14.36 -19.99 -4.14
CA PRO A 87 13.69 -19.08 -3.20
C PRO A 87 12.45 -19.67 -2.50
N LEU A 88 11.85 -20.70 -3.09
CA LEU A 88 10.51 -21.17 -2.70
C LEU A 88 10.49 -21.82 -1.30
N VAL A 89 11.62 -22.41 -0.88
CA VAL A 89 11.73 -23.13 0.39
C VAL A 89 11.61 -22.20 1.61
N PHE A 90 12.09 -20.95 1.51
CA PHE A 90 11.98 -19.98 2.60
C PHE A 90 10.77 -19.05 2.47
N ALA A 91 10.29 -18.82 1.24
CA ALA A 91 9.21 -17.87 0.98
C ALA A 91 7.88 -18.34 1.60
N LEU A 92 7.59 -19.64 1.61
CA LEU A 92 6.31 -20.18 2.10
C LEU A 92 6.07 -19.93 3.59
N HIS A 93 7.07 -20.19 4.45
CA HIS A 93 6.93 -19.97 5.90
C HIS A 93 6.70 -18.49 6.23
N ALA A 94 7.47 -17.60 5.60
CA ALA A 94 7.33 -16.16 5.79
C ALA A 94 5.98 -15.63 5.25
N PHE A 95 5.51 -16.17 4.14
CA PHE A 95 4.25 -15.77 3.52
C PHE A 95 3.03 -16.14 4.37
N VAL A 96 2.97 -17.36 4.91
CA VAL A 96 1.86 -17.80 5.77
C VAL A 96 1.79 -16.96 7.05
N THR A 97 2.92 -16.66 7.68
CA THR A 97 2.94 -15.80 8.87
C THR A 97 2.59 -14.35 8.53
N ALA A 98 3.02 -13.83 7.38
CA ALA A 98 2.67 -12.48 6.92
C ALA A 98 1.17 -12.33 6.63
N PHE A 99 0.58 -13.34 5.99
CA PHE A 99 -0.84 -13.35 5.72
C PHE A 99 -1.67 -13.39 7.01
N GLY A 100 -1.24 -14.17 8.00
CA GLY A 100 -1.94 -14.28 9.30
C GLY A 100 -1.80 -13.06 10.21
N THR A 101 -0.73 -12.27 10.09
CA THR A 101 -0.46 -11.13 10.99
C THR A 101 -0.79 -9.77 10.37
N SER A 102 -0.89 -9.68 9.03
CA SER A 102 -1.11 -8.43 8.29
C SER A 102 -0.13 -7.29 8.63
N ASP A 103 0.99 -7.59 9.32
CA ASP A 103 2.00 -6.61 9.70
C ASP A 103 3.42 -7.05 9.32
N SER A 104 4.11 -6.15 8.63
CA SER A 104 5.49 -6.33 8.19
C SER A 104 6.50 -6.40 9.35
N GLY A 105 6.18 -5.80 10.51
CA GLY A 105 7.01 -5.80 11.71
C GLY A 105 6.84 -7.08 12.54
N ALA A 106 5.61 -7.54 12.70
CA ALA A 106 5.27 -8.80 13.37
C ALA A 106 5.91 -10.04 12.73
N THR A 107 6.27 -9.95 11.44
CA THR A 107 6.92 -11.04 10.68
C THR A 107 8.45 -11.01 10.73
N LEU A 108 9.07 -9.97 11.27
CA LEU A 108 10.53 -9.87 11.41
C LEU A 108 11.17 -11.07 12.13
N PRO A 109 10.67 -11.57 13.29
CA PRO A 109 11.30 -12.70 13.97
C PRO A 109 11.31 -13.98 13.11
N VAL A 110 10.24 -14.24 12.36
CA VAL A 110 10.15 -15.40 11.45
C VAL A 110 11.10 -15.23 10.26
N LYS A 111 11.20 -14.02 9.69
CA LYS A 111 12.17 -13.71 8.62
C LYS A 111 13.61 -13.98 9.08
N PHE A 112 13.97 -13.59 10.31
CA PHE A 112 15.30 -13.86 10.85
C PHE A 112 15.57 -15.36 11.04
N MET A 113 14.61 -16.13 11.54
CA MET A 113 14.75 -17.59 11.65
C MET A 113 15.04 -18.24 10.30
N CYS A 114 14.30 -17.87 9.25
CA CYS A 114 14.52 -18.41 7.91
C CYS A 114 15.88 -18.01 7.32
N LEU A 115 16.35 -16.78 7.55
CA LEU A 115 17.64 -16.29 7.02
C LEU A 115 18.85 -16.89 7.75
N ASP A 116 18.75 -17.07 9.08
CA ASP A 116 19.80 -17.64 9.93
C ASP A 116 19.90 -19.16 9.73
N GLN A 117 18.77 -19.88 9.79
CA GLN A 117 18.76 -21.35 9.73
C GLN A 117 18.87 -21.92 8.31
N ASN A 118 18.15 -21.37 7.31
CA ASN A 118 18.17 -21.93 5.94
C ASN A 118 19.31 -21.37 5.07
N ASN A 119 19.64 -20.08 5.23
CA ASN A 119 20.64 -19.42 4.39
C ASN A 119 22.02 -19.25 5.06
N LYS A 120 22.15 -19.56 6.36
CA LYS A 120 23.39 -19.44 7.15
C LYS A 120 24.07 -18.07 7.00
N LEU A 121 23.27 -17.01 6.91
CA LEU A 121 23.77 -15.64 6.75
C LEU A 121 24.19 -15.07 8.10
N ASP A 122 25.20 -14.20 8.10
CA ASP A 122 25.62 -13.50 9.31
C ASP A 122 24.45 -12.67 9.86
N ARG A 123 24.11 -12.95 11.11
CA ARG A 123 23.04 -12.30 11.86
C ARG A 123 23.23 -10.79 12.00
N ARG A 124 24.45 -10.29 12.02
CA ARG A 124 24.76 -8.85 12.07
C ARG A 124 24.33 -8.15 10.78
N VAL A 125 24.72 -8.71 9.64
CA VAL A 125 24.38 -8.17 8.31
C VAL A 125 22.87 -8.26 8.08
N THR A 126 22.27 -9.41 8.41
CA THR A 126 20.83 -9.64 8.21
C THR A 126 19.97 -8.68 9.03
N LYS A 127 20.32 -8.45 10.30
CA LYS A 127 19.59 -7.50 11.17
C LYS A 127 19.71 -6.06 10.68
N PHE A 128 20.90 -5.65 10.27
CA PHE A 128 21.13 -4.29 9.77
C PHE A 128 20.33 -4.02 8.49
N VAL A 129 20.42 -4.92 7.51
CA VAL A 129 19.69 -4.80 6.24
C VAL A 129 18.18 -4.89 6.47
N ALA A 130 17.70 -5.84 7.27
CA ALA A 130 16.26 -5.98 7.55
C ALA A 130 15.68 -4.76 8.26
N LEU A 131 16.44 -4.12 9.16
CA LEU A 131 16.00 -2.91 9.87
C LEU A 131 15.88 -1.73 8.91
N ILE A 132 16.88 -1.54 8.04
CA ILE A 132 16.86 -0.49 7.01
C ILE A 132 15.69 -0.71 6.05
N VAL A 133 15.52 -1.94 5.53
CA VAL A 133 14.44 -2.27 4.60
C VAL A 133 13.07 -2.16 5.27
N SER A 134 12.94 -2.52 6.55
CA SER A 134 11.69 -2.37 7.29
C SER A 134 11.31 -0.92 7.53
N ALA A 135 12.27 0.01 7.54
CA ALA A 135 11.99 1.45 7.58
C ALA A 135 11.45 1.94 6.23
N PHE A 136 11.98 1.42 5.13
CA PHE A 136 11.53 1.68 3.77
C PHE A 136 10.35 0.75 3.37
N LYS A 137 9.15 0.98 3.94
CA LYS A 137 7.90 0.23 3.65
C LYS A 137 7.34 0.44 2.22
N LEU A 138 8.11 0.12 1.18
CA LEU A 138 7.93 0.75 -0.14
C LEU A 138 7.34 -0.11 -1.27
N PRO A 139 7.56 -1.44 -1.41
CA PRO A 139 7.16 -2.11 -2.65
C PRO A 139 5.65 -2.26 -2.84
N GLY A 140 4.95 -2.87 -1.87
CA GLY A 140 3.52 -3.12 -1.96
C GLY A 140 2.68 -1.84 -1.86
N THR A 141 3.12 -0.89 -1.03
CA THR A 141 2.44 0.40 -0.84
C THR A 141 2.49 1.25 -2.11
N ALA A 142 3.62 1.27 -2.82
CA ALA A 142 3.75 1.99 -4.09
C ALA A 142 2.87 1.37 -5.19
N LEU A 143 2.79 0.03 -5.25
CA LEU A 143 1.93 -0.66 -6.20
C LEU A 143 0.44 -0.33 -5.97
N TYR A 144 -0.01 -0.40 -4.71
CA TYR A 144 -1.38 -0.03 -4.34
C TYR A 144 -1.69 1.43 -4.70
N ALA A 145 -0.78 2.35 -4.40
CA ALA A 145 -0.94 3.76 -4.71
C ALA A 145 -1.00 4.04 -6.23
N ALA A 146 -0.15 3.37 -7.01
CA ALA A 146 -0.13 3.51 -8.46
C ALA A 146 -1.44 3.03 -9.10
N ILE A 147 -1.90 1.83 -8.74
CA ILE A 147 -3.17 1.27 -9.24
C ILE A 147 -4.35 2.14 -8.76
N GLY A 148 -4.34 2.62 -7.52
CA GLY A 148 -5.38 3.50 -6.98
C GLY A 148 -5.46 4.85 -7.71
N THR A 149 -4.32 5.39 -8.14
CA THR A 149 -4.28 6.63 -8.93
C THR A 149 -4.94 6.41 -10.29
N ILE A 150 -4.62 5.32 -10.97
CA ILE A 150 -5.24 4.96 -12.26
C ILE A 150 -6.75 4.77 -12.09
N PHE A 151 -7.16 4.04 -11.05
CA PHE A 151 -8.58 3.78 -10.78
C PHE A 151 -9.39 5.05 -10.52
N ILE A 152 -8.87 5.97 -9.71
CA ILE A 152 -9.56 7.24 -9.44
C ILE A 152 -9.65 8.11 -10.69
N SER A 153 -8.61 8.11 -11.53
CA SER A 153 -8.59 8.85 -12.79
C SER A 153 -9.62 8.31 -13.78
N ASP A 154 -9.76 6.98 -13.88
CA ASP A 154 -10.75 6.32 -14.72
C ASP A 154 -12.19 6.68 -14.27
N LEU A 155 -12.46 6.61 -12.96
CA LEU A 155 -13.76 7.02 -12.39
C LEU A 155 -14.07 8.52 -12.57
N SER A 156 -13.04 9.36 -12.64
CA SER A 156 -13.19 10.81 -12.78
C SER A 156 -13.19 11.27 -14.24
N GLY A 157 -12.96 10.36 -15.20
CA GLY A 157 -12.82 10.69 -16.63
C GLY A 157 -11.61 11.57 -16.95
N ILE A 158 -10.56 11.52 -16.12
CA ILE A 158 -9.35 12.33 -16.29
C ILE A 158 -8.28 11.51 -17.00
N GLU A 159 -7.85 11.95 -18.18
CA GLU A 159 -6.71 11.35 -18.88
C GLU A 159 -5.41 11.64 -18.12
N LEU A 160 -4.76 10.57 -17.65
CA LEU A 160 -3.43 10.65 -17.03
C LEU A 160 -2.34 10.61 -18.11
N ASP A 161 -1.70 11.75 -18.34
CA ASP A 161 -0.42 11.75 -19.05
C ASP A 161 0.68 11.07 -18.22
N PHE A 162 1.68 10.49 -18.89
CA PHE A 162 2.78 9.75 -18.26
C PHE A 162 3.52 10.59 -17.21
N ALA A 163 3.72 11.89 -17.47
CA ALA A 163 4.36 12.80 -16.54
C ALA A 163 3.54 12.99 -15.25
N HIS A 164 2.21 13.07 -15.37
CA HIS A 164 1.32 13.17 -14.22
C HIS A 164 1.32 11.87 -13.41
N TYR A 165 1.20 10.72 -14.08
CA TYR A 165 1.25 9.41 -13.43
C TYR A 165 2.56 9.22 -12.64
N LEU A 166 3.70 9.52 -13.26
CA LEU A 166 5.00 9.42 -12.60
C LEU A 166 5.11 10.40 -11.41
N GLY A 167 4.66 11.64 -11.58
CA GLY A 167 4.64 12.65 -10.52
C GLY A 167 3.80 12.21 -9.31
N HIS A 168 2.64 11.60 -9.55
CA HIS A 168 1.81 11.03 -8.50
C HIS A 168 2.53 9.90 -7.75
N ILE A 169 3.14 8.94 -8.44
CA ILE A 169 3.87 7.82 -7.82
C ILE A 169 5.07 8.31 -7.01
N VAL A 170 5.88 9.21 -7.56
CA VAL A 170 7.06 9.73 -6.87
C VAL A 170 6.67 10.47 -5.59
N ARG A 171 5.60 11.26 -5.64
CA ARG A 171 5.05 11.94 -4.44
C ARG A 171 4.45 10.98 -3.43
N SER A 172 3.96 9.84 -3.90
CA SER A 172 3.37 8.78 -3.09
C SER A 172 4.43 8.04 -2.27
N ILE A 173 5.64 7.87 -2.80
CA ILE A 173 6.76 7.30 -2.06
C ILE A 173 7.12 8.27 -0.93
N PRO A 174 7.00 7.89 0.36
CA PRO A 174 7.35 8.76 1.46
C PRO A 174 8.85 9.07 1.41
N TYR A 175 9.18 10.20 0.79
CA TYR A 175 10.47 10.85 0.98
C TYR A 175 10.41 11.49 2.37
N HIS A 176 11.17 10.95 3.32
CA HIS A 176 11.38 11.60 4.61
C HIS A 176 12.65 12.43 4.50
N PRO A 177 12.60 13.75 4.24
CA PRO A 177 13.80 14.60 4.17
C PRO A 177 14.36 14.94 5.57
N HIS A 178 14.21 14.06 6.55
CA HIS A 178 14.73 14.29 7.90
C HIS A 178 15.59 13.10 8.33
N PHE A 179 16.84 13.14 7.86
CA PHE A 179 18.01 13.01 8.72
C PHE A 179 18.72 14.36 8.70
#